data_AF-A0A7V4PKT0-F1
#
_entry.id   AF-A0A7V4PKT0-F1
#
_cell.length_a   1.000
_cell.length_b   1.000
_cell.length_c   1.000
_cell.angle_alpha   90.00
_cell.angle_beta   90.00
_cell.angle_gamma   90.00
#
_symmetry.space_group_name_H-M   'P 1'
#
loop_
_entity.id
_entity.type
_entity.pdbx_description
1 polymer ?
#
loop_
_entity_poly.entity_id
_entity_poly.type
_entity_poly.pdbx_seq_one_letter_code
_entity_poly.pdbx_strand_id
1 'polypeptide(L)' 'KKGVWKISLTLGPGRYEYRFLVDGQWQNDPNCSSFIENPFGTLNCLRIVE' A
#
# COMPACT_ATOMS: atom_id res chain seq x y z
N LYS A 1 -18.06 -11.50 4.72
CA LYS A 1 -17.27 -11.43 5.98
C LYS A 1 -17.27 -9.97 6.45
N LYS A 2 -17.75 -9.67 7.66
CA LYS A 2 -17.67 -8.31 8.22
C LYS A 2 -16.18 -7.99 8.49
N GLY A 3 -15.71 -6.80 8.15
CA GLY A 3 -14.35 -6.33 8.47
C GLY A 3 -13.26 -6.50 7.40
N VAL A 4 -13.59 -6.88 6.16
CA VAL A 4 -12.60 -6.90 5.06
C VAL A 4 -12.94 -5.81 4.04
N TRP A 5 -12.00 -4.89 3.83
CA TRP A 5 -12.07 -3.84 2.80
C TRP A 5 -11.37 -4.31 1.53
N LYS A 6 -11.95 -4.03 0.36
CA LYS A 6 -11.36 -4.41 -0.93
C LYS A 6 -11.63 -3.34 -1.97
N ILE A 7 -10.65 -3.14 -2.85
CA ILE A 7 -10.76 -2.35 -4.07
C ILE A 7 -9.93 -3.02 -5.17
N SER A 8 -10.36 -2.87 -6.42
CA SER A 8 -9.62 -3.33 -7.59
C SER A 8 -9.25 -2.12 -8.44
N LEU A 9 -7.97 -2.00 -8.80
CA LEU A 9 -7.43 -0.94 -9.62
C LEU A 9 -6.75 -1.57 -10.84
N THR A 10 -7.00 -1.02 -12.03
CA THR A 10 -6.25 -1.40 -13.23
C THR A 10 -5.01 -0.50 -13.28
N LEU A 11 -3.83 -1.11 -13.14
CA LEU A 11 -2.55 -0.41 -13.18
C LEU A 11 -1.78 -0.87 -14.43
N GLY A 12 -1.09 0.07 -15.08
CA GLY A 12 -0.12 -0.28 -16.11
C GLY A 12 1.18 -0.79 -15.46
N PRO A 13 2.15 -1.24 -16.28
CA PRO A 13 3.49 -1.56 -15.81
C PRO A 13 4.13 -0.35 -15.12
N GLY A 14 4.74 -0.57 -13.97
CA GLY A 14 5.35 0.51 -13.20
C GLY A 14 5.58 0.19 -11.73
N ARG A 15 6.13 1.19 -11.05
CA ARG A 15 6.40 1.17 -9.62
C ARG A 15 5.37 2.02 -8.88
N TYR A 16 4.64 1.40 -7.96
CA TYR A 16 3.57 2.04 -7.20
C TYR A 16 3.87 1.95 -5.70
N GLU A 17 3.76 3.08 -5.02
CA GLU A 17 3.86 3.17 -3.57
C GLU A 17 2.48 3.43 -2.98
N TYR A 18 2.13 2.73 -1.91
CA TYR A 18 0.82 2.88 -1.29
C TYR A 18 0.84 2.64 0.21
N ARG A 19 -0.19 3.16 0.88
CA ARG A 19 -0.55 2.92 2.29
C ARG A 19 -2.07 3.01 2.42
N PHE A 20 -2.61 2.45 3.49
CA PHE A 20 -4.02 2.61 3.86
C PHE A 20 -4.15 3.67 4.95
N LEU A 21 -5.14 4.55 4.83
CA LEU A 21 -5.54 5.44 5.92
C LEU A 21 -6.71 4.81 6.67
N VAL A 22 -6.43 4.23 7.83
CA VAL A 22 -7.42 3.51 8.66
C VAL A 22 -7.61 4.30 9.93
N ASP A 23 -8.83 4.79 10.18
CA ASP A 23 -9.18 5.57 11.37
C ASP A 23 -8.23 6.77 11.61
N GLY A 24 -7.84 7.45 10.52
CA GLY A 24 -6.94 8.60 10.55
C GLY A 24 -5.46 8.26 10.73
N GLN A 25 -5.10 6.98 10.76
CA GLN A 25 -3.72 6.52 10.90
C GLN A 25 -3.23 5.82 9.63
N TRP A 26 -2.03 6.18 9.18
CA TRP A 26 -1.40 5.55 8.03
C TRP A 26 -0.86 4.17 8.39
N GLN A 27 -1.35 3.14 7.71
CA GLN A 27 -0.96 1.74 7.90
C GLN A 27 -0.44 1.13 6.59
N ASN A 28 0.56 0.25 6.71
CA ASN A 28 1.00 -0.58 5.60
C ASN A 28 0.09 -1.80 5.48
N ASP A 29 -0.07 -2.34 4.27
CA ASP A 29 -0.75 -3.62 4.07
C ASP A 29 0.02 -4.72 4.83
N PRO A 30 -0.61 -5.43 5.78
CA PRO A 30 0.02 -6.55 6.48
C PRO A 30 0.53 -7.67 5.55
N ASN A 31 0.03 -7.74 4.31
CA ASN A 31 0.42 -8.72 3.30
C ASN A 31 1.43 -8.15 2.28
N CYS A 32 1.90 -6.92 2.47
CA CYS A 32 2.91 -6.36 1.58
C CYS A 32 4.25 -7.06 1.75
N SER A 33 4.85 -7.46 0.64
CA SER A 33 6.15 -8.14 0.60
C SER A 33 7.34 -7.20 0.44
N SER A 34 7.12 -5.92 0.12
CA SER A 34 8.18 -5.01 -0.29
C SER A 34 7.91 -3.59 0.18
N PHE A 35 8.95 -2.89 0.60
CA PHE A 35 8.83 -1.58 1.21
C PHE A 35 9.87 -0.62 0.66
N ILE A 36 9.57 0.68 0.76
CA ILE A 36 10.51 1.74 0.41
C ILE A 36 10.35 2.91 1.37
N GLU A 37 11.47 3.56 1.69
CA GLU A 37 11.50 4.76 2.52
C GLU A 37 10.74 5.89 1.84
N ASN A 38 9.88 6.55 2.62
CA ASN A 38 9.17 7.76 2.20
C ASN A 38 9.80 9.01 2.82
N PRO A 39 9.52 10.21 2.27
CA PRO A 39 10.08 11.47 2.76
C PRO A 39 9.69 11.86 4.20
N PHE A 40 8.81 11.10 4.84
CA PHE A 40 8.34 11.36 6.21
C PHE A 40 9.05 10.48 7.25
N GLY A 41 10.16 9.82 6.88
CA GLY A 41 10.94 8.98 7.78
C GLY A 41 10.25 7.66 8.14
N THR A 42 9.29 7.21 7.33
CA THR A 42 8.62 5.92 7.49
C THR A 42 8.67 5.11 6.19
N LEU A 43 8.02 3.94 6.14
CA LEU A 43 8.00 3.07 4.96
C LEU A 43 6.63 3.08 4.29
N ASN A 44 6.62 3.10 2.95
CA ASN A 44 5.47 2.78 2.10
C ASN A 44 5.52 1.31 1.66
N CYS A 45 4.35 0.72 1.41
CA CYS A 45 4.26 -0.53 0.66
C CYS A 45 4.65 -0.28 -0.81
N LEU A 46 5.47 -1.17 -1.36
CA LEU A 46 5.94 -1.10 -2.75
C LEU A 46 5.28 -2.21 -3.57
N ARG A 47 4.68 -1.84 -4.71
CA ARG A 47 4.15 -2.77 -5.70
C ARG A 47 4.79 -2.51 -7.05
N ILE A 48 5.47 -3.52 -7.57
CA ILE A 48 5.92 -3.57 -8.97
C ILE A 48 4.83 -4.27 -9.78
N VAL A 49 4.41 -3.63 -10.86
CA VAL A 49 3.53 -4.19 -11.88
C VAL A 49 4.37 -4.33 -13.13
N GLU A 50 4.42 -5.53 -13.70
CA GLU A 50 5.13 -5.83 -14.95
C GLU A 50 4.21 -5.75 -16.16
#